data_AF-A0A959Z7T2-F1
#
_entry.id   AF-A0A959Z7T2-F1
#
_cell.length_a   1.000
_cell.length_b   1.000
_cell.length_c   1.000
_cell.angle_alpha   90.00
_cell.angle_beta   90.00
_cell.angle_gamma   90.00
#
_symmetry.space_group_name_H-M   'P 1'
#
loop_
_entity.id
_entity.type
_entity.pdbx_description
1 polymer ?
#
loop_
_entity_poly.entity_id
_entity_poly.type
_entity_poly.pdbx_seq_one_letter_code
_entity_poly.pdbx_strand_id
1 'polypeptide(L)'
;MITRSLILLSLHFILPLIIIAQDIHWTGNQNKNWSNASNWNPQQIPNVNNDVYFDDASPGNFDVSFSNGDQCKNLYVIASGYTFEIKNNDLIEIGEDLVLGIGNSFDCGGTVDVGYDFDCYGFFDNNKKGELLVGGKISIQSTGQIANYGIGNNEPVIQTYALDNFGLLNNDTKGICEITDRFNNYGTCTVNNEATMEIGDYLYNTGNLTVSLLAEMRVIATFENYGNFTVTGTGTFNGDNNLLLQNYGNCFIFENAEATDIFDVENYGVFINNNVFGAGDFYNFNTGTLSNSSEFTIDFTVENDGEITNTGSFYIGDVLTITANGTIMNSGCFEVVNDISNSGAYTGSLLSHASVYGPGSYTYNRDMGGGGPEMESAGWHYISTPVVYMGTHDIFDYWIKSWDETQDTWFEFCSGGVPCVACPPLDFEVMRGYSIKRNLDYECDAINPGTGNVIEFTGTMNDVASGFMSIDVSGSDFEPGDPNDINNWNLIGNPYPSAIDADAMVFPAEIDNAVYYYNDATLSYESFVGGGRSTICSGCTRLFRSCKHPGNMECFA
;
A
#
# COMPACT_ATOMS: atom_id res chain seq x y z
N MET A 1 -42.00 -89.06 -36.32
CA MET A 1 -41.73 -88.55 -34.96
C MET A 1 -40.43 -87.74 -35.02
N ILE A 2 -40.50 -86.45 -35.37
CA ILE A 2 -39.44 -85.44 -35.14
C ILE A 2 -40.17 -84.12 -34.91
N THR A 3 -40.40 -83.78 -33.64
CA THR A 3 -40.90 -82.49 -33.18
C THR A 3 -39.76 -81.47 -33.27
N ARG A 4 -39.81 -80.54 -34.23
CA ARG A 4 -38.89 -79.39 -34.28
C ARG A 4 -39.43 -78.27 -33.40
N SER A 5 -38.79 -78.07 -32.25
CA SER A 5 -38.98 -76.91 -31.38
C SER A 5 -38.55 -75.63 -32.11
N LEU A 6 -39.49 -74.71 -32.28
CA LEU A 6 -39.25 -73.35 -32.72
C LEU A 6 -38.83 -72.53 -31.49
N ILE A 7 -37.55 -72.23 -31.35
CA ILE A 7 -37.04 -71.33 -30.31
C ILE A 7 -37.31 -69.90 -30.79
N LEU A 8 -38.30 -69.25 -30.19
CA LEU A 8 -38.62 -67.84 -30.41
C LEU A 8 -37.55 -67.00 -29.68
N LEU A 9 -36.55 -66.52 -30.42
CA LEU A 9 -35.52 -65.62 -29.90
C LEU A 9 -36.14 -64.21 -29.76
N SER A 10 -36.60 -63.84 -28.57
CA SER A 10 -37.08 -62.48 -28.27
C SER A 10 -35.90 -61.51 -28.17
N LEU A 11 -35.56 -60.89 -29.29
CA LEU A 11 -34.56 -59.83 -29.39
C LEU A 11 -35.07 -58.60 -28.64
N HIS A 12 -34.73 -58.48 -27.35
CA HIS A 12 -35.01 -57.29 -26.56
C HIS A 12 -34.04 -56.18 -26.97
N PHE A 13 -34.44 -55.35 -27.94
CA PHE A 13 -33.80 -54.06 -28.16
C PHE A 13 -34.06 -53.19 -26.93
N ILE A 14 -33.08 -53.09 -26.04
CA ILE A 14 -33.04 -52.04 -25.02
C ILE A 14 -32.67 -50.77 -25.78
N LEU A 15 -33.69 -50.07 -26.30
CA LEU A 15 -33.49 -48.69 -26.74
C LEU A 15 -33.18 -47.89 -25.46
N PRO A 16 -32.05 -47.17 -25.39
CA PRO A 16 -31.82 -46.27 -24.28
C PRO A 16 -33.02 -45.32 -24.22
N LEU A 17 -33.74 -45.31 -23.10
CA LEU A 17 -34.77 -44.30 -22.87
C LEU A 17 -34.03 -42.96 -22.89
N ILE A 18 -34.24 -42.17 -23.93
CA ILE A 18 -33.82 -40.77 -23.92
C ILE A 18 -34.73 -40.11 -22.90
N ILE A 19 -34.20 -39.91 -21.69
CA ILE A 19 -34.84 -39.09 -20.67
C ILE A 19 -34.70 -37.65 -21.19
N ILE A 20 -35.78 -37.13 -21.77
CA ILE A 20 -35.84 -35.74 -22.21
C ILE A 20 -36.01 -34.91 -20.94
N ALA A 21 -35.20 -33.85 -20.80
CA ALA A 21 -35.41 -32.86 -19.75
C ALA A 21 -36.87 -32.39 -19.80
N GLN A 22 -37.53 -32.43 -18.66
CA GLN A 22 -38.94 -32.09 -18.56
C GLN A 22 -39.12 -30.92 -17.60
N ASP A 23 -39.79 -29.90 -18.09
CA ASP A 23 -40.21 -28.73 -17.31
C ASP A 23 -41.28 -29.15 -16.28
N ILE A 24 -41.09 -28.73 -15.04
CA ILE A 24 -42.03 -28.96 -13.94
C ILE A 24 -42.33 -27.64 -13.27
N HIS A 25 -43.61 -27.33 -13.10
CA HIS A 25 -44.08 -26.08 -12.51
C HIS A 25 -44.63 -26.30 -11.10
N TRP A 26 -44.25 -25.45 -10.15
CA TRP A 26 -44.81 -25.45 -8.81
C TRP A 26 -46.24 -24.89 -8.84
N THR A 27 -47.14 -25.61 -8.16
CA THR A 27 -48.54 -25.19 -7.97
C THR A 27 -48.87 -24.99 -6.49
N GLY A 28 -48.11 -25.60 -5.57
CA GLY A 28 -48.31 -25.50 -4.13
C GLY A 28 -49.68 -25.94 -3.62
N ASN A 29 -50.43 -26.73 -4.39
CA ASN A 29 -51.85 -27.00 -4.15
C ASN A 29 -52.15 -27.82 -2.88
N GLN A 30 -51.20 -28.58 -2.36
CA GLN A 30 -51.41 -29.43 -1.18
C GLN A 30 -50.75 -28.89 0.08
N ASN A 31 -49.48 -28.49 0.01
CA ASN A 31 -48.70 -27.97 1.14
C ASN A 31 -47.37 -27.36 0.66
N LYS A 32 -46.50 -26.94 1.58
CA LYS A 32 -45.18 -26.36 1.28
C LYS A 32 -44.08 -27.38 0.91
N ASN A 33 -44.34 -28.69 1.00
CA ASN A 33 -43.27 -29.67 0.86
C ASN A 33 -42.86 -29.87 -0.61
N TRP A 34 -41.60 -29.60 -0.95
CA TRP A 34 -41.01 -29.86 -2.28
C TRP A 34 -41.24 -31.31 -2.72
N SER A 35 -41.01 -32.26 -1.83
CA SER A 35 -41.08 -33.69 -2.09
C SER A 35 -42.51 -34.26 -2.27
N ASN A 36 -43.55 -33.42 -2.34
CA ASN A 36 -44.92 -33.86 -2.62
C ASN A 36 -45.27 -33.68 -4.11
N ALA A 37 -45.33 -34.79 -4.86
CA ALA A 37 -45.68 -34.80 -6.28
C ALA A 37 -46.97 -34.05 -6.63
N SER A 38 -47.94 -33.95 -5.72
CA SER A 38 -49.21 -33.23 -5.95
C SER A 38 -49.08 -31.70 -5.91
N ASN A 39 -47.93 -31.17 -5.48
CA ASN A 39 -47.62 -29.75 -5.59
C ASN A 39 -47.06 -29.36 -6.97
N TRP A 40 -46.82 -30.31 -7.86
CA TRP A 40 -46.17 -30.09 -9.14
C TRP A 40 -47.10 -30.34 -10.33
N ASN A 41 -46.84 -29.67 -11.44
CA ASN A 41 -47.45 -29.95 -12.73
C ASN A 41 -46.36 -30.13 -13.81
N PRO A 42 -46.22 -31.33 -14.42
CA PRO A 42 -46.98 -32.54 -14.13
C PRO A 42 -46.74 -33.07 -12.70
N GLN A 43 -47.65 -33.91 -12.19
CA GLN A 43 -47.59 -34.44 -10.82
C GLN A 43 -46.44 -35.44 -10.65
N GLN A 44 -45.22 -34.94 -10.51
CA GLN A 44 -44.01 -35.70 -10.24
C GLN A 44 -43.09 -34.90 -9.32
N ILE A 45 -42.24 -35.59 -8.56
CA ILE A 45 -41.21 -34.93 -7.76
C ILE A 45 -40.05 -34.58 -8.71
N PRO A 46 -39.53 -33.34 -8.69
CA PRO A 46 -38.34 -32.98 -9.45
C PRO A 46 -37.13 -33.88 -9.13
N ASN A 47 -36.30 -34.12 -10.14
CA ASN A 47 -35.00 -34.77 -10.01
C ASN A 47 -33.95 -34.05 -10.88
N VAL A 48 -32.71 -34.54 -10.86
CA VAL A 48 -31.55 -33.96 -11.58
C VAL A 48 -31.70 -33.74 -13.09
N ASN A 49 -32.76 -34.24 -13.73
CA ASN A 49 -33.04 -34.02 -15.15
C ASN A 49 -34.16 -32.99 -15.41
N ASN A 50 -34.76 -32.42 -14.36
CA ASN A 50 -35.92 -31.55 -14.48
C ASN A 50 -35.56 -30.08 -14.30
N ASP A 51 -36.05 -29.25 -15.22
CA ASP A 51 -36.04 -27.81 -15.06
C ASP A 51 -37.29 -27.40 -14.27
N VAL A 52 -37.09 -26.70 -13.15
CA VAL A 52 -38.14 -26.39 -12.19
C VAL A 52 -38.50 -24.91 -12.24
N TYR A 53 -39.80 -24.61 -12.31
CA TYR A 53 -40.32 -23.26 -12.44
C TYR A 53 -41.29 -22.90 -11.30
N PHE A 54 -41.05 -21.75 -10.68
CA PHE A 54 -41.99 -21.03 -9.82
C PHE A 54 -42.46 -19.77 -10.55
N ASP A 55 -43.40 -19.97 -11.48
CA ASP A 55 -43.89 -18.95 -12.41
C ASP A 55 -45.39 -18.64 -12.25
N ASP A 56 -46.10 -19.35 -11.36
CA ASP A 56 -47.47 -19.03 -10.97
C ASP A 56 -47.47 -17.81 -10.03
N ALA A 57 -48.26 -16.79 -10.36
CA ALA A 57 -48.45 -15.61 -9.54
C ALA A 57 -49.48 -15.82 -8.41
N SER A 58 -50.17 -16.96 -8.37
CA SER A 58 -51.16 -17.29 -7.35
C SER A 58 -51.19 -18.79 -7.01
N PRO A 59 -50.05 -19.40 -6.64
CA PRO A 59 -50.00 -20.79 -6.20
C PRO A 59 -50.87 -21.00 -4.96
N GLY A 60 -51.25 -22.26 -4.71
CA GLY A 60 -51.89 -22.65 -3.46
C GLY A 60 -51.02 -22.38 -2.23
N ASN A 61 -49.70 -22.33 -2.42
CA ASN A 61 -48.73 -21.99 -1.38
C ASN A 61 -47.48 -21.31 -1.97
N PHE A 62 -47.10 -20.17 -1.37
CA PHE A 62 -45.89 -19.42 -1.68
C PHE A 62 -44.68 -19.87 -0.85
N ASP A 63 -44.92 -20.55 0.28
CA ASP A 63 -43.86 -21.10 1.10
C ASP A 63 -43.45 -22.47 0.55
N VAL A 64 -42.15 -22.70 0.46
CA VAL A 64 -41.55 -23.95 -0.02
C VAL A 64 -40.53 -24.40 1.01
N SER A 65 -40.65 -25.65 1.47
CA SER A 65 -39.68 -26.27 2.37
C SER A 65 -38.97 -27.42 1.67
N PHE A 66 -37.65 -27.39 1.72
CA PHE A 66 -36.79 -28.47 1.25
C PHE A 66 -36.53 -29.50 2.34
N SER A 67 -36.05 -30.65 1.91
CA SER A 67 -35.63 -31.78 2.73
C SER A 67 -34.44 -32.48 2.06
N ASN A 68 -33.65 -33.20 2.85
CA ASN A 68 -32.51 -33.96 2.31
C ASN A 68 -32.87 -34.86 1.12
N GLY A 69 -32.16 -34.64 0.02
CA GLY A 69 -32.32 -35.40 -1.23
C GLY A 69 -33.28 -34.76 -2.23
N ASP A 70 -33.78 -33.55 -1.96
CA ASP A 70 -34.45 -32.75 -2.98
C ASP A 70 -33.41 -32.30 -4.01
N GLN A 71 -33.74 -32.47 -5.30
CA GLN A 71 -32.81 -32.19 -6.41
C GLN A 71 -33.56 -31.66 -7.63
N CYS A 72 -32.88 -30.84 -8.44
CA CYS A 72 -33.35 -30.47 -9.78
C CYS A 72 -32.16 -30.21 -10.72
N LYS A 73 -32.44 -30.03 -12.02
CA LYS A 73 -31.44 -29.59 -12.99
C LYS A 73 -31.25 -28.08 -12.88
N ASN A 74 -32.29 -27.31 -13.18
CA ASN A 74 -32.34 -25.86 -13.03
C ASN A 74 -33.48 -25.47 -12.09
N LEU A 75 -33.31 -24.37 -11.34
CA LEU A 75 -34.35 -23.79 -10.49
C LEU A 75 -34.60 -22.32 -10.86
N TYR A 76 -35.76 -22.05 -11.46
CA TYR A 76 -36.17 -20.72 -11.88
C TYR A 76 -37.33 -20.20 -11.03
N VAL A 77 -37.07 -19.17 -10.22
CA VAL A 77 -38.10 -18.50 -9.40
C VAL A 77 -38.45 -17.15 -10.02
N ILE A 78 -39.47 -17.12 -10.86
CA ILE A 78 -39.75 -15.97 -11.74
C ILE A 78 -40.88 -15.10 -11.20
N ALA A 79 -41.97 -15.72 -10.73
CA ALA A 79 -43.05 -14.98 -10.09
C ALA A 79 -42.61 -14.53 -8.69
N SER A 80 -43.16 -13.41 -8.21
CA SER A 80 -42.79 -12.80 -6.93
C SER A 80 -43.60 -13.37 -5.77
N GLY A 81 -43.03 -13.33 -4.55
CA GLY A 81 -43.70 -13.65 -3.30
C GLY A 81 -43.37 -15.03 -2.73
N TYR A 82 -42.54 -15.82 -3.40
CA TYR A 82 -42.10 -17.11 -2.89
C TYR A 82 -41.08 -16.95 -1.76
N THR A 83 -41.22 -17.79 -0.74
CA THR A 83 -40.26 -17.91 0.36
C THR A 83 -39.81 -19.36 0.46
N PHE A 84 -38.50 -19.56 0.37
CA PHE A 84 -37.87 -20.87 0.45
C PHE A 84 -37.21 -21.04 1.81
N GLU A 85 -37.54 -22.12 2.51
CA GLU A 85 -36.97 -22.48 3.81
C GLU A 85 -36.14 -23.76 3.65
N ILE A 86 -34.84 -23.67 3.94
CA ILE A 86 -33.96 -24.83 4.08
C ILE A 86 -33.57 -24.92 5.55
N LYS A 87 -33.91 -26.01 6.21
CA LYS A 87 -33.59 -26.19 7.64
C LYS A 87 -32.17 -26.70 7.80
N ASN A 88 -31.67 -26.63 9.03
CA ASN A 88 -30.36 -27.14 9.38
C ASN A 88 -30.17 -28.61 8.97
N ASN A 89 -29.10 -28.85 8.23
CA ASN A 89 -28.71 -30.13 7.63
C ASN A 89 -29.60 -30.64 6.50
N ASP A 90 -30.59 -29.87 6.02
CA ASP A 90 -31.23 -30.18 4.74
C ASP A 90 -30.35 -29.71 3.58
N LEU A 91 -30.43 -30.41 2.45
CA LEU A 91 -29.68 -30.12 1.23
C LEU A 91 -30.66 -30.07 0.04
N ILE A 92 -30.53 -29.03 -0.78
CA ILE A 92 -31.06 -28.97 -2.14
C ILE A 92 -29.89 -28.94 -3.12
N GLU A 93 -29.88 -29.87 -4.07
CA GLU A 93 -28.88 -29.94 -5.15
C GLU A 93 -29.51 -29.46 -6.48
N ILE A 94 -28.90 -28.46 -7.08
CA ILE A 94 -29.31 -27.85 -8.34
C ILE A 94 -28.18 -28.10 -9.32
N GLY A 95 -28.36 -29.04 -10.26
CA GLY A 95 -27.26 -29.53 -11.11
C GLY A 95 -26.65 -28.48 -12.04
N GLU A 96 -27.41 -27.45 -12.40
CA GLU A 96 -27.03 -26.34 -13.26
C GLU A 96 -27.35 -25.00 -12.58
N ASP A 97 -28.29 -24.21 -13.10
CA ASP A 97 -28.47 -22.81 -12.72
C ASP A 97 -29.58 -22.59 -11.68
N LEU A 98 -29.37 -21.62 -10.80
CA LEU A 98 -30.37 -21.05 -9.91
C LEU A 98 -30.67 -19.59 -10.31
N VAL A 99 -31.94 -19.26 -10.50
CA VAL A 99 -32.39 -17.87 -10.69
C VAL A 99 -33.41 -17.52 -9.61
N LEU A 100 -33.06 -16.58 -8.73
CA LEU A 100 -33.94 -16.06 -7.70
C LEU A 100 -34.49 -14.69 -8.13
N GLY A 101 -35.70 -14.66 -8.69
CA GLY A 101 -36.35 -13.44 -9.17
C GLY A 101 -36.71 -12.43 -8.08
N ILE A 102 -37.04 -11.21 -8.51
CA ILE A 102 -37.37 -10.08 -7.63
C ILE A 102 -38.55 -10.40 -6.72
N GLY A 103 -38.44 -10.02 -5.44
CA GLY A 103 -39.51 -10.18 -4.46
C GLY A 103 -39.67 -11.61 -3.93
N ASN A 104 -38.70 -12.48 -4.19
CA ASN A 104 -38.59 -13.81 -3.60
C ASN A 104 -37.46 -13.85 -2.57
N SER A 105 -37.53 -14.78 -1.64
CA SER A 105 -36.49 -14.97 -0.63
C SER A 105 -36.10 -16.42 -0.40
N PHE A 106 -34.81 -16.65 -0.14
CA PHE A 106 -34.27 -17.90 0.39
C PHE A 106 -33.81 -17.68 1.83
N ASP A 107 -34.33 -18.45 2.78
CA ASP A 107 -33.87 -18.54 4.16
C ASP A 107 -33.09 -19.86 4.32
N CYS A 108 -31.77 -19.74 4.25
CA CYS A 108 -30.83 -20.85 4.19
C CYS A 108 -30.26 -21.16 5.58
N GLY A 109 -30.75 -22.26 6.16
CA GLY A 109 -30.14 -22.90 7.33
C GLY A 109 -29.43 -24.21 7.06
N GLY A 110 -29.58 -24.79 5.85
CA GLY A 110 -28.87 -25.97 5.39
C GLY A 110 -27.98 -25.66 4.19
N THR A 111 -27.83 -26.59 3.25
CA THR A 111 -26.95 -26.41 2.08
C THR A 111 -27.77 -26.17 0.82
N VAL A 112 -27.40 -25.13 0.06
CA VAL A 112 -27.79 -24.91 -1.34
C VAL A 112 -26.56 -25.18 -2.19
N ASP A 113 -26.60 -26.27 -2.96
CA ASP A 113 -25.52 -26.65 -3.88
C ASP A 113 -25.96 -26.39 -5.32
N VAL A 114 -25.31 -25.45 -6.00
CA VAL A 114 -25.58 -25.02 -7.37
C VAL A 114 -24.41 -25.39 -8.25
N GLY A 115 -24.61 -26.27 -9.22
CA GLY A 115 -23.54 -26.80 -10.06
C GLY A 115 -22.94 -25.78 -11.02
N TYR A 116 -23.71 -24.77 -11.46
CA TYR A 116 -23.28 -23.70 -12.37
C TYR A 116 -23.54 -22.31 -11.76
N ASP A 117 -24.40 -21.48 -12.34
CA ASP A 117 -24.51 -20.06 -12.01
C ASP A 117 -25.70 -19.78 -11.08
N PHE A 118 -25.53 -18.78 -10.21
CA PHE A 118 -26.60 -18.26 -9.36
C PHE A 118 -26.85 -16.78 -9.66
N ASP A 119 -28.00 -16.47 -10.28
CA ASP A 119 -28.46 -15.10 -10.49
C ASP A 119 -29.47 -14.68 -9.40
N CYS A 120 -29.06 -13.75 -8.54
CA CYS A 120 -29.86 -13.25 -7.43
C CYS A 120 -30.45 -11.86 -7.74
N TYR A 121 -31.75 -11.81 -8.01
CA TYR A 121 -32.54 -10.56 -8.11
C TYR A 121 -33.40 -10.30 -6.86
N GLY A 122 -33.61 -11.32 -6.03
CA GLY A 122 -34.35 -11.30 -4.77
C GLY A 122 -33.45 -11.22 -3.54
N PHE A 123 -33.84 -11.87 -2.44
CA PHE A 123 -33.10 -11.86 -1.18
C PHE A 123 -32.64 -13.28 -0.80
N PHE A 124 -31.33 -13.50 -0.70
CA PHE A 124 -30.78 -14.74 -0.18
C PHE A 124 -30.20 -14.51 1.21
N ASP A 125 -30.71 -15.25 2.20
CA ASP A 125 -30.41 -15.08 3.61
C ASP A 125 -29.73 -16.32 4.19
N ASN A 126 -28.41 -16.27 4.36
CA ASN A 126 -27.58 -17.38 4.83
C ASN A 126 -27.34 -17.33 6.34
N ASN A 127 -28.41 -17.23 7.14
CA ASN A 127 -28.31 -16.77 8.54
C ASN A 127 -28.24 -17.88 9.61
N LYS A 128 -28.31 -19.17 9.22
CA LYS A 128 -28.59 -20.27 10.16
C LYS A 128 -27.59 -21.44 10.12
N LYS A 129 -26.31 -21.16 9.86
CA LYS A 129 -25.26 -22.15 9.47
C LYS A 129 -25.45 -22.68 8.05
N GLY A 130 -26.08 -21.90 7.18
CA GLY A 130 -26.27 -22.36 5.83
C GLY A 130 -24.97 -22.34 5.04
N GLU A 131 -24.92 -23.17 4.01
CA GLU A 131 -23.85 -23.21 3.03
C GLU A 131 -24.46 -22.89 1.67
N LEU A 132 -23.93 -21.88 0.98
CA LEU A 132 -24.22 -21.61 -0.41
C LEU A 132 -22.98 -21.98 -1.22
N LEU A 133 -23.05 -23.11 -1.93
CA LEU A 133 -21.98 -23.62 -2.77
C LEU A 133 -22.38 -23.40 -4.22
N VAL A 134 -21.58 -22.65 -4.97
CA VAL A 134 -21.85 -22.34 -6.38
C VAL A 134 -20.62 -22.70 -7.21
N GLY A 135 -20.74 -23.73 -8.05
CA GLY A 135 -19.63 -24.22 -8.87
C GLY A 135 -19.18 -23.23 -9.94
N GLY A 136 -20.09 -22.38 -10.40
CA GLY A 136 -19.87 -21.30 -11.35
C GLY A 136 -19.84 -19.93 -10.68
N LYS A 137 -20.60 -18.99 -11.23
CA LYS A 137 -20.59 -17.59 -10.82
C LYS A 137 -21.84 -17.20 -10.05
N ILE A 138 -21.67 -16.39 -9.00
CA ILE A 138 -22.77 -15.67 -8.35
C ILE A 138 -22.90 -14.27 -9.00
N SER A 139 -24.08 -13.93 -9.51
CA SER A 139 -24.41 -12.57 -9.95
C SER A 139 -25.48 -11.96 -9.03
N ILE A 140 -25.09 -11.00 -8.19
CA ILE A 140 -26.05 -10.23 -7.37
C ILE A 140 -26.50 -9.03 -8.19
N GLN A 141 -27.74 -9.03 -8.62
CA GLN A 141 -28.29 -7.99 -9.48
C GLN A 141 -28.62 -6.73 -8.67
N SER A 142 -28.92 -5.60 -9.32
CA SER A 142 -29.06 -4.30 -8.63
C SER A 142 -30.15 -4.26 -7.55
N THR A 143 -31.18 -5.11 -7.65
CA THR A 143 -32.22 -5.28 -6.62
C THR A 143 -31.95 -6.46 -5.68
N GLY A 144 -30.96 -7.28 -6.04
CA GLY A 144 -30.58 -8.48 -5.32
C GLY A 144 -29.82 -8.16 -4.05
N GLN A 145 -29.99 -9.02 -3.06
CA GLN A 145 -29.25 -8.97 -1.82
C GLN A 145 -28.85 -10.38 -1.40
N ILE A 146 -27.58 -10.55 -1.01
CA ILE A 146 -27.11 -11.73 -0.29
C ILE A 146 -26.63 -11.29 1.09
N ALA A 147 -27.22 -11.86 2.13
CA ALA A 147 -26.77 -11.72 3.50
C ALA A 147 -26.14 -13.04 3.97
N ASN A 148 -24.92 -12.96 4.49
CA ASN A 148 -24.18 -14.07 5.08
C ASN A 148 -23.87 -13.71 6.53
N TYR A 149 -24.73 -14.11 7.46
CA TYR A 149 -24.63 -13.68 8.86
C TYR A 149 -24.68 -14.85 9.84
N GLY A 150 -23.63 -15.03 10.64
CA GLY A 150 -23.60 -16.05 11.68
C GLY A 150 -24.38 -15.65 12.93
N ILE A 151 -25.16 -16.58 13.49
CA ILE A 151 -25.78 -16.43 14.82
C ILE A 151 -25.06 -17.32 15.82
N GLY A 152 -24.30 -16.73 16.76
CA GLY A 152 -23.62 -17.45 17.84
C GLY A 152 -22.29 -18.06 17.42
N ASN A 153 -22.20 -19.40 17.41
CA ASN A 153 -21.00 -20.16 16.99
C ASN A 153 -21.20 -20.78 15.60
N ASN A 154 -21.92 -20.08 14.74
CA ASN A 154 -22.33 -20.54 13.43
C ASN A 154 -21.54 -19.73 12.42
N GLU A 155 -20.83 -20.42 11.54
CA GLU A 155 -20.02 -19.83 10.47
C GLU A 155 -20.72 -20.20 9.16
N PRO A 156 -21.64 -19.36 8.65
CA PRO A 156 -22.27 -19.62 7.37
C PRO A 156 -21.25 -19.39 6.25
N VAL A 157 -21.31 -20.23 5.22
CA VAL A 157 -20.29 -20.28 4.17
C VAL A 157 -20.92 -19.91 2.84
N ILE A 158 -20.26 -19.04 2.09
CA ILE A 158 -20.47 -18.83 0.65
C ILE A 158 -19.19 -19.24 -0.06
N GLN A 159 -19.29 -20.19 -0.98
CA GLN A 159 -18.20 -20.60 -1.85
C GLN A 159 -18.63 -20.44 -3.30
N THR A 160 -17.81 -19.75 -4.10
CA THR A 160 -18.07 -19.55 -5.53
C THR A 160 -16.77 -19.49 -6.33
N TYR A 161 -16.83 -19.84 -7.61
CA TYR A 161 -15.69 -19.62 -8.51
C TYR A 161 -15.50 -18.11 -8.75
N ALA A 162 -16.55 -17.38 -9.11
CA ALA A 162 -16.52 -15.93 -9.31
C ALA A 162 -17.76 -15.22 -8.74
N LEU A 163 -17.65 -13.92 -8.49
CA LEU A 163 -18.77 -13.11 -7.99
C LEU A 163 -18.85 -11.74 -8.68
N ASP A 164 -20.01 -11.42 -9.25
CA ASP A 164 -20.35 -10.08 -9.74
C ASP A 164 -21.41 -9.45 -8.83
N ASN A 165 -21.06 -8.39 -8.09
CA ASN A 165 -21.98 -7.69 -7.19
C ASN A 165 -22.44 -6.35 -7.78
N PHE A 166 -23.66 -6.29 -8.29
CA PHE A 166 -24.36 -5.05 -8.67
C PHE A 166 -25.33 -4.55 -7.60
N GLY A 167 -25.62 -5.38 -6.58
CA GLY A 167 -26.60 -5.12 -5.53
C GLY A 167 -25.95 -4.95 -4.16
N LEU A 168 -26.44 -5.70 -3.17
CA LEU A 168 -25.94 -5.69 -1.80
C LEU A 168 -25.39 -7.08 -1.40
N LEU A 169 -24.10 -7.13 -1.09
CA LEU A 169 -23.46 -8.26 -0.42
C LEU A 169 -23.13 -7.85 1.02
N ASN A 170 -23.72 -8.53 2.00
CA ASN A 170 -23.39 -8.33 3.40
C ASN A 170 -22.82 -9.60 4.01
N ASN A 171 -21.50 -9.67 4.18
CA ASN A 171 -20.81 -10.73 4.88
C ASN A 171 -20.51 -10.27 6.32
N ASP A 172 -21.16 -10.86 7.30
CA ASP A 172 -21.23 -10.31 8.65
C ASP A 172 -21.22 -11.43 9.70
N THR A 173 -20.87 -11.09 10.94
CA THR A 173 -20.81 -11.97 12.13
C THR A 173 -20.32 -13.38 11.80
N LYS A 174 -19.01 -13.56 11.63
CA LYS A 174 -18.38 -14.87 11.35
C LYS A 174 -18.79 -15.52 10.02
N GLY A 175 -19.42 -14.79 9.11
CA GLY A 175 -19.64 -15.26 7.75
C GLY A 175 -18.32 -15.50 7.03
N ILE A 176 -18.20 -16.65 6.36
CA ILE A 176 -17.06 -17.00 5.52
C ILE A 176 -17.49 -16.84 4.06
N CYS A 177 -16.75 -16.06 3.28
CA CYS A 177 -16.95 -15.91 1.85
C CYS A 177 -15.66 -16.20 1.10
N GLU A 178 -15.65 -17.27 0.30
CA GLU A 178 -14.50 -17.71 -0.47
C GLU A 178 -14.80 -17.61 -1.97
N ILE A 179 -13.99 -16.80 -2.67
CA ILE A 179 -14.11 -16.54 -4.10
C ILE A 179 -12.79 -16.98 -4.75
N THR A 180 -12.82 -18.07 -5.52
CA THR A 180 -11.57 -18.70 -5.99
C THR A 180 -10.87 -17.93 -7.11
N ASP A 181 -11.63 -17.23 -7.98
CA ASP A 181 -11.13 -16.51 -9.15
C ASP A 181 -11.23 -15.00 -8.94
N ARG A 182 -12.37 -14.41 -9.32
CA ARG A 182 -12.54 -12.95 -9.31
C ARG A 182 -13.76 -12.46 -8.56
N PHE A 183 -13.63 -11.28 -7.95
CA PHE A 183 -14.72 -10.51 -7.37
C PHE A 183 -14.83 -9.14 -8.05
N ASN A 184 -15.93 -8.90 -8.76
CA ASN A 184 -16.26 -7.60 -9.34
C ASN A 184 -17.32 -6.90 -8.48
N ASN A 185 -16.95 -5.86 -7.74
CA ASN A 185 -17.86 -5.07 -6.92
C ASN A 185 -18.29 -3.77 -7.62
N TYR A 186 -19.52 -3.75 -8.12
CA TYR A 186 -20.18 -2.56 -8.69
C TYR A 186 -21.19 -1.92 -7.73
N GLY A 187 -21.69 -2.69 -6.76
CA GLY A 187 -22.71 -2.29 -5.79
C GLY A 187 -22.12 -1.93 -4.42
N THR A 188 -22.74 -2.46 -3.36
CA THR A 188 -22.26 -2.32 -1.98
C THR A 188 -21.85 -3.68 -1.44
N CYS A 189 -20.64 -3.77 -0.89
CA CYS A 189 -20.14 -4.94 -0.20
C CYS A 189 -19.63 -4.54 1.19
N THR A 190 -20.11 -5.24 2.22
CA THR A 190 -19.66 -5.08 3.61
C THR A 190 -19.13 -6.41 4.14
N VAL A 191 -17.94 -6.38 4.74
CA VAL A 191 -17.34 -7.48 5.51
C VAL A 191 -17.18 -7.01 6.95
N ASN A 192 -17.89 -7.63 7.89
CA ASN A 192 -18.06 -7.06 9.24
C ASN A 192 -18.09 -8.10 10.37
N ASN A 193 -17.85 -7.67 11.61
CA ASN A 193 -18.00 -8.46 12.84
C ASN A 193 -17.33 -9.86 12.77
N GLU A 194 -16.01 -9.95 12.72
CA GLU A 194 -15.29 -11.26 12.64
C GLU A 194 -15.56 -12.08 11.36
N ALA A 195 -16.26 -11.54 10.34
CA ALA A 195 -16.43 -12.22 9.06
C ALA A 195 -15.11 -12.26 8.26
N THR A 196 -14.93 -13.29 7.45
CA THR A 196 -13.77 -13.45 6.57
C THR A 196 -14.19 -13.45 5.11
N MET A 197 -13.40 -12.78 4.26
CA MET A 197 -13.57 -12.82 2.80
C MET A 197 -12.21 -13.08 2.14
N GLU A 198 -12.10 -14.17 1.39
CA GLU A 198 -10.88 -14.53 0.63
C GLU A 198 -11.15 -14.48 -0.87
N ILE A 199 -10.27 -13.80 -1.61
CA ILE A 199 -10.35 -13.63 -3.07
C ILE A 199 -9.03 -14.14 -3.68
N GLY A 200 -9.14 -15.20 -4.48
CA GLY A 200 -8.00 -15.99 -4.92
C GLY A 200 -7.14 -15.37 -6.02
N ASP A 201 -7.68 -14.49 -6.85
CA ASP A 201 -6.93 -13.86 -7.96
C ASP A 201 -7.19 -12.34 -8.03
N TYR A 202 -8.37 -11.93 -8.50
CA TYR A 202 -8.60 -10.55 -8.93
C TYR A 202 -9.80 -9.89 -8.26
N LEU A 203 -9.58 -8.74 -7.62
CA LEU A 203 -10.62 -7.85 -7.07
C LEU A 203 -10.73 -6.57 -7.91
N TYR A 204 -11.91 -6.31 -8.45
CA TYR A 204 -12.23 -5.07 -9.17
C TYR A 204 -13.36 -4.33 -8.47
N ASN A 205 -13.08 -3.14 -7.93
CA ASN A 205 -14.06 -2.34 -7.19
C ASN A 205 -14.36 -1.02 -7.91
N THR A 206 -15.62 -0.81 -8.31
CA THR A 206 -16.15 0.52 -8.69
C THR A 206 -17.25 0.99 -7.73
N GLY A 207 -17.69 0.12 -6.82
CA GLY A 207 -18.76 0.36 -5.86
C GLY A 207 -18.27 0.88 -4.51
N ASN A 208 -18.98 0.51 -3.45
CA ASN A 208 -18.56 0.73 -2.07
C ASN A 208 -18.14 -0.60 -1.46
N LEU A 209 -16.93 -0.67 -0.94
CA LEU A 209 -16.38 -1.82 -0.25
C LEU A 209 -15.90 -1.41 1.14
N THR A 210 -16.47 -2.03 2.17
CA THR A 210 -16.12 -1.73 3.57
C THR A 210 -15.73 -3.00 4.32
N VAL A 211 -14.61 -2.94 5.05
CA VAL A 211 -14.15 -3.98 5.99
C VAL A 211 -14.13 -3.38 7.39
N SER A 212 -14.79 -4.01 8.37
CA SER A 212 -14.87 -3.45 9.73
C SER A 212 -15.03 -4.44 10.88
N LEU A 213 -14.79 -3.98 12.11
CA LEU A 213 -15.08 -4.70 13.36
C LEU A 213 -14.53 -6.14 13.41
N LEU A 214 -13.21 -6.32 13.46
CA LEU A 214 -12.52 -7.63 13.48
C LEU A 214 -12.70 -8.48 12.22
N ALA A 215 -13.39 -7.97 11.20
CA ALA A 215 -13.45 -8.65 9.92
C ALA A 215 -12.11 -8.65 9.21
N GLU A 216 -11.88 -9.69 8.41
CA GLU A 216 -10.68 -9.86 7.60
C GLU A 216 -11.06 -9.99 6.13
N MET A 217 -10.35 -9.25 5.27
CA MET A 217 -10.39 -9.43 3.83
C MET A 217 -8.99 -9.73 3.32
N ARG A 218 -8.87 -10.81 2.56
CA ARG A 218 -7.63 -11.34 2.01
C ARG A 218 -7.69 -11.38 0.49
N VAL A 219 -6.73 -10.75 -0.20
CA VAL A 219 -6.66 -10.70 -1.67
C VAL A 219 -5.27 -11.13 -2.11
N ILE A 220 -5.19 -12.17 -2.95
CA ILE A 220 -3.91 -12.84 -3.20
C ILE A 220 -3.10 -12.19 -4.34
N ALA A 221 -3.71 -11.66 -5.40
CA ALA A 221 -2.94 -11.20 -6.57
C ALA A 221 -3.14 -9.72 -6.92
N THR A 222 -4.34 -9.28 -7.31
CA THR A 222 -4.52 -7.90 -7.79
C THR A 222 -5.81 -7.28 -7.29
N PHE A 223 -5.72 -6.03 -6.84
CA PHE A 223 -6.86 -5.21 -6.47
C PHE A 223 -6.84 -3.88 -7.24
N GLU A 224 -7.78 -3.72 -8.17
CA GLU A 224 -8.08 -2.44 -8.82
C GLU A 224 -9.26 -1.74 -8.14
N ASN A 225 -8.98 -0.57 -7.55
CA ASN A 225 -10.00 0.25 -6.89
C ASN A 225 -10.28 1.53 -7.69
N TYR A 226 -11.46 1.64 -8.31
CA TYR A 226 -12.01 2.86 -8.91
C TYR A 226 -13.13 3.48 -8.06
N GLY A 227 -13.62 2.75 -7.04
CA GLY A 227 -14.74 3.14 -6.19
C GLY A 227 -14.30 3.70 -4.83
N ASN A 228 -15.09 3.41 -3.81
CA ASN A 228 -14.73 3.66 -2.42
C ASN A 228 -14.32 2.34 -1.76
N PHE A 229 -13.14 2.32 -1.18
CA PHE A 229 -12.64 1.23 -0.35
C PHE A 229 -12.30 1.78 1.04
N THR A 230 -12.89 1.18 2.07
CA THR A 230 -12.72 1.62 3.46
C THR A 230 -12.42 0.43 4.37
N VAL A 231 -11.34 0.50 5.14
CA VAL A 231 -11.07 -0.38 6.27
C VAL A 231 -11.20 0.47 7.54
N THR A 232 -12.07 0.08 8.47
CA THR A 232 -12.39 0.89 9.66
C THR A 232 -12.68 0.02 10.88
N GLY A 233 -12.75 0.62 12.08
CA GLY A 233 -12.79 -0.12 13.32
C GLY A 233 -11.57 -1.04 13.41
N THR A 234 -11.72 -2.22 13.99
CA THR A 234 -10.63 -3.23 14.06
C THR A 234 -10.60 -4.16 12.84
N GLY A 235 -10.99 -3.69 11.66
CA GLY A 235 -10.96 -4.50 10.43
C GLY A 235 -9.54 -4.64 9.88
N THR A 236 -9.27 -5.74 9.18
CA THR A 236 -7.97 -6.05 8.59
C THR A 236 -8.09 -6.30 7.09
N PHE A 237 -7.20 -5.69 6.30
CA PHE A 237 -7.02 -5.97 4.89
C PHE A 237 -5.62 -6.54 4.65
N ASN A 238 -5.53 -7.76 4.12
CA ASN A 238 -4.28 -8.49 3.97
C ASN A 238 -4.01 -8.84 2.50
N GLY A 239 -2.80 -8.53 2.03
CA GLY A 239 -2.35 -8.80 0.66
C GLY A 239 -1.50 -10.07 0.47
N ASP A 240 -1.28 -10.85 1.52
CA ASP A 240 -0.45 -12.08 1.53
C ASP A 240 0.95 -11.96 0.93
N ASN A 241 1.54 -10.77 0.99
CA ASN A 241 2.83 -10.43 0.41
C ASN A 241 2.89 -10.63 -1.12
N ASN A 242 1.74 -10.71 -1.79
CA ASN A 242 1.64 -10.89 -3.24
C ASN A 242 0.69 -9.89 -3.93
N LEU A 243 -0.06 -9.10 -3.15
CA LEU A 243 -1.04 -8.17 -3.67
C LEU A 243 -0.41 -6.94 -4.34
N LEU A 244 -0.77 -6.71 -5.61
CA LEU A 244 -0.66 -5.42 -6.28
C LEU A 244 -1.96 -4.62 -6.07
N LEU A 245 -1.89 -3.51 -5.34
CA LEU A 245 -3.00 -2.57 -5.13
C LEU A 245 -2.90 -1.40 -6.09
N GLN A 246 -3.83 -1.29 -7.05
CA GLN A 246 -3.95 -0.15 -7.96
C GLN A 246 -5.15 0.72 -7.55
N ASN A 247 -4.88 1.87 -6.92
CA ASN A 247 -5.91 2.78 -6.44
C ASN A 247 -6.12 3.95 -7.41
N TYR A 248 -7.24 3.92 -8.13
CA TYR A 248 -7.74 5.03 -8.97
C TYR A 248 -8.87 5.83 -8.30
N GLY A 249 -9.52 5.26 -7.29
CA GLY A 249 -10.65 5.83 -6.54
C GLY A 249 -10.24 6.40 -5.20
N ASN A 250 -11.04 6.10 -4.17
CA ASN A 250 -10.75 6.47 -2.79
C ASN A 250 -10.41 5.23 -1.96
N CYS A 251 -9.30 5.27 -1.24
CA CYS A 251 -8.85 4.28 -0.27
C CYS A 251 -8.72 4.93 1.10
N PHE A 252 -9.36 4.34 2.11
CA PHE A 252 -9.42 4.89 3.47
C PHE A 252 -9.10 3.81 4.52
N ILE A 253 -8.08 4.04 5.34
CA ILE A 253 -7.71 3.17 6.48
C ILE A 253 -7.88 3.96 7.78
N PHE A 254 -8.88 3.61 8.62
CA PHE A 254 -9.33 4.40 9.76
C PHE A 254 -9.49 3.59 11.06
N GLU A 255 -9.61 4.28 12.21
CA GLU A 255 -10.23 3.74 13.44
C GLU A 255 -9.69 2.41 14.02
N ASN A 256 -8.37 2.24 14.16
CA ASN A 256 -7.70 0.98 14.58
C ASN A 256 -7.68 -0.13 13.52
N ALA A 257 -7.92 0.21 12.25
CA ALA A 257 -7.82 -0.73 11.14
C ALA A 257 -6.37 -0.97 10.75
N GLU A 258 -6.13 -2.11 10.10
CA GLU A 258 -4.81 -2.47 9.60
C GLU A 258 -4.89 -2.89 8.13
N ALA A 259 -3.94 -2.43 7.33
CA ALA A 259 -3.71 -2.91 5.98
C ALA A 259 -2.24 -3.33 5.84
N THR A 260 -1.97 -4.62 5.69
CA THR A 260 -0.62 -5.19 5.78
C THR A 260 -0.36 -6.22 4.69
N ASP A 261 0.90 -6.64 4.58
CA ASP A 261 1.35 -7.68 3.65
C ASP A 261 0.98 -7.35 2.19
N ILE A 262 0.97 -6.07 1.82
CA ILE A 262 0.75 -5.65 0.43
C ILE A 262 2.10 -5.66 -0.28
N PHE A 263 2.17 -6.27 -1.47
CA PHE A 263 3.42 -6.31 -2.22
C PHE A 263 3.76 -4.92 -2.77
N ASP A 264 2.89 -4.39 -3.64
CA ASP A 264 3.09 -3.10 -4.29
C ASP A 264 1.80 -2.27 -4.26
N VAL A 265 1.96 -0.95 -4.19
CA VAL A 265 0.85 0.01 -4.31
C VAL A 265 1.12 0.99 -5.44
N GLU A 266 0.18 1.09 -6.38
CA GLU A 266 0.11 2.15 -7.38
C GLU A 266 -1.06 3.08 -7.08
N ASN A 267 -0.77 4.28 -6.58
CA ASN A 267 -1.78 5.28 -6.24
C ASN A 267 -1.91 6.34 -7.33
N TYR A 268 -3.08 6.36 -7.98
CA TYR A 268 -3.52 7.38 -8.94
C TYR A 268 -4.67 8.25 -8.37
N GLY A 269 -5.28 7.84 -7.25
CA GLY A 269 -6.45 8.48 -6.65
C GLY A 269 -6.18 9.05 -5.24
N VAL A 270 -7.19 9.00 -4.38
CA VAL A 270 -7.08 9.48 -2.99
C VAL A 270 -6.76 8.31 -2.07
N PHE A 271 -5.69 8.45 -1.29
CA PHE A 271 -5.28 7.51 -0.27
C PHE A 271 -5.21 8.23 1.08
N ILE A 272 -5.99 7.79 2.07
CA ILE A 272 -5.94 8.35 3.42
C ILE A 272 -5.63 7.23 4.41
N ASN A 273 -4.50 7.35 5.10
CA ASN A 273 -4.12 6.48 6.19
C ASN A 273 -4.18 7.24 7.53
N ASN A 274 -5.10 6.84 8.41
CA ASN A 274 -5.14 7.29 9.79
C ASN A 274 -4.89 6.13 10.76
N ASN A 275 -4.31 5.02 10.30
CA ASN A 275 -3.95 3.90 11.17
C ASN A 275 -2.66 3.17 10.73
N VAL A 276 -2.63 1.84 10.72
CA VAL A 276 -1.45 1.06 10.32
C VAL A 276 -1.57 0.67 8.85
N PHE A 277 -0.57 1.06 8.07
CA PHE A 277 -0.41 0.66 6.68
C PHE A 277 1.00 0.13 6.42
N GLY A 278 1.10 -1.03 5.76
CA GLY A 278 2.36 -1.68 5.39
C GLY A 278 2.34 -2.19 3.94
N ALA A 279 3.37 -1.86 3.16
CA ALA A 279 3.57 -2.40 1.81
C ALA A 279 5.06 -2.58 1.45
N GLY A 280 5.35 -3.35 0.40
CA GLY A 280 6.70 -3.49 -0.17
C GLY A 280 7.15 -2.20 -0.87
N ASP A 281 6.61 -1.92 -2.06
CA ASP A 281 6.83 -0.65 -2.78
C ASP A 281 5.57 0.24 -2.79
N PHE A 282 5.77 1.56 -2.92
CA PHE A 282 4.69 2.54 -3.06
C PHE A 282 4.98 3.58 -4.15
N TYR A 283 4.16 3.58 -5.19
CA TYR A 283 4.22 4.48 -6.34
C TYR A 283 3.04 5.45 -6.29
N ASN A 284 3.29 6.71 -5.96
CA ASN A 284 2.29 7.77 -5.97
C ASN A 284 2.39 8.58 -7.26
N PHE A 285 1.49 8.38 -8.20
CA PHE A 285 1.52 9.03 -9.50
C PHE A 285 1.00 10.48 -9.45
N ASN A 286 1.17 11.24 -10.53
CA ASN A 286 0.83 12.67 -10.61
C ASN A 286 -0.59 13.09 -10.20
N THR A 287 -1.58 12.22 -10.30
CA THR A 287 -2.96 12.48 -9.82
C THR A 287 -3.22 11.93 -8.42
N GLY A 288 -2.28 11.15 -7.89
CA GLY A 288 -2.35 10.51 -6.59
C GLY A 288 -2.13 11.51 -5.46
N THR A 289 -2.99 11.43 -4.45
CA THR A 289 -2.82 12.13 -3.17
C THR A 289 -2.74 11.11 -2.04
N LEU A 290 -1.76 11.24 -1.16
CA LEU A 290 -1.64 10.49 0.09
C LEU A 290 -1.76 11.45 1.29
N SER A 291 -2.64 11.15 2.23
CA SER A 291 -2.69 11.82 3.54
C SER A 291 -2.46 10.78 4.63
N ASN A 292 -1.30 10.85 5.28
CA ASN A 292 -0.95 10.01 6.42
C ASN A 292 -1.06 10.78 7.75
N SER A 293 -1.75 10.22 8.74
CA SER A 293 -1.80 10.75 10.10
C SER A 293 -1.47 9.72 11.18
N SER A 294 -0.96 8.53 10.79
CA SER A 294 -0.60 7.44 11.70
C SER A 294 0.62 6.70 11.15
N GLU A 295 0.69 5.37 11.21
CA GLU A 295 1.86 4.59 10.84
C GLU A 295 1.75 4.15 9.39
N PHE A 296 2.73 4.56 8.58
CA PHE A 296 2.83 4.21 7.17
C PHE A 296 4.24 3.68 6.90
N THR A 297 4.35 2.38 6.66
CA THR A 297 5.62 1.66 6.57
C THR A 297 5.76 1.07 5.18
N ILE A 298 6.82 1.45 4.47
CA ILE A 298 7.18 0.90 3.17
C ILE A 298 8.52 0.18 3.32
N ASP A 299 8.56 -1.11 3.01
CA ASP A 299 9.75 -1.94 3.24
C ASP A 299 10.88 -1.63 2.25
N PHE A 300 10.53 -1.22 1.04
CA PHE A 300 11.46 -0.98 -0.05
C PHE A 300 11.35 0.48 -0.56
N THR A 301 10.78 0.68 -1.75
CA THR A 301 10.90 1.95 -2.50
C THR A 301 9.63 2.77 -2.43
N VAL A 302 9.80 4.09 -2.31
CA VAL A 302 8.74 5.06 -2.60
C VAL A 302 9.10 5.85 -3.85
N GLU A 303 8.22 5.89 -4.85
CA GLU A 303 8.32 6.84 -5.96
C GLU A 303 7.13 7.81 -5.91
N ASN A 304 7.42 9.11 -5.79
CA ASN A 304 6.39 10.15 -5.69
C ASN A 304 6.45 11.13 -6.88
N ASP A 305 5.39 11.16 -7.67
CA ASP A 305 5.05 12.17 -8.68
C ASP A 305 3.77 12.96 -8.28
N GLY A 306 3.07 12.53 -7.23
CA GLY A 306 1.85 13.18 -6.72
C GLY A 306 2.06 13.99 -5.44
N GLU A 307 1.00 14.16 -4.66
CA GLU A 307 1.03 14.90 -3.39
C GLU A 307 1.01 13.95 -2.19
N ILE A 308 1.92 14.13 -1.24
CA ILE A 308 1.93 13.44 0.05
C ILE A 308 1.81 14.47 1.17
N THR A 309 0.90 14.26 2.12
CA THR A 309 0.84 15.00 3.39
C THR A 309 1.04 14.01 4.52
N ASN A 310 2.10 14.16 5.29
CA ASN A 310 2.40 13.34 6.45
C ASN A 310 2.27 14.14 7.74
N THR A 311 1.45 13.67 8.66
CA THR A 311 1.32 14.19 10.04
C THR A 311 1.57 13.11 11.10
N GLY A 312 1.74 11.85 10.66
CA GLY A 312 2.04 10.69 11.49
C GLY A 312 3.50 10.23 11.33
N SER A 313 3.73 8.92 11.44
CA SER A 313 5.00 8.27 11.17
C SER A 313 5.01 7.70 9.75
N PHE A 314 6.01 8.09 8.96
CA PHE A 314 6.24 7.55 7.62
C PHE A 314 7.66 6.97 7.59
N TYR A 315 7.76 5.65 7.40
CA TYR A 315 9.01 4.93 7.32
C TYR A 315 9.22 4.33 5.92
N ILE A 316 10.42 4.49 5.38
CA ILE A 316 10.84 3.94 4.08
C ILE A 316 12.14 3.14 4.29
N GLY A 317 12.06 1.83 4.07
CA GLY A 317 13.12 0.87 4.35
C GLY A 317 14.29 0.87 3.35
N ASP A 318 14.10 1.45 2.16
CA ASP A 318 15.17 1.59 1.17
C ASP A 318 15.24 3.01 0.58
N VAL A 319 14.75 3.22 -0.65
CA VAL A 319 14.94 4.45 -1.42
C VAL A 319 13.65 5.26 -1.53
N LEU A 320 13.76 6.58 -1.36
CA LEU A 320 12.73 7.54 -1.76
C LEU A 320 13.15 8.24 -3.05
N THR A 321 12.36 8.09 -4.11
CA THR A 321 12.50 8.83 -5.36
C THR A 321 11.39 9.86 -5.47
N ILE A 322 11.73 11.13 -5.64
CA ILE A 322 10.74 12.17 -5.93
C ILE A 322 10.96 12.67 -7.34
N THR A 323 9.89 12.65 -8.14
CA THR A 323 9.94 13.03 -9.55
C THR A 323 9.50 14.47 -9.75
N ALA A 324 9.32 14.88 -11.01
CA ALA A 324 9.23 16.29 -11.37
C ALA A 324 8.02 17.04 -10.75
N ASN A 325 6.92 16.32 -10.48
CA ASN A 325 5.68 16.90 -9.96
C ASN A 325 5.40 16.50 -8.51
N GLY A 326 6.25 15.64 -7.92
CA GLY A 326 6.06 15.12 -6.59
C GLY A 326 6.25 16.17 -5.50
N THR A 327 5.33 16.23 -4.54
CA THR A 327 5.44 17.03 -3.32
C THR A 327 5.11 16.20 -2.08
N ILE A 328 5.74 16.53 -0.96
CA ILE A 328 5.63 15.89 0.34
C ILE A 328 5.62 17.01 1.40
N MET A 329 4.51 17.19 2.09
CA MET A 329 4.40 18.06 3.25
C MET A 329 4.47 17.21 4.51
N ASN A 330 5.58 17.29 5.25
CA ASN A 330 5.77 16.58 6.51
C ASN A 330 5.60 17.51 7.71
N SER A 331 4.69 17.16 8.61
CA SER A 331 4.58 17.71 9.96
C SER A 331 4.57 16.64 11.06
N GLY A 332 5.00 15.42 10.72
CA GLY A 332 5.12 14.28 11.63
C GLY A 332 6.56 13.75 11.71
N CYS A 333 6.71 12.44 11.86
CA CYS A 333 7.99 11.73 11.75
C CYS A 333 8.14 11.18 10.33
N PHE A 334 9.28 11.44 9.70
CA PHE A 334 9.60 10.96 8.36
C PHE A 334 11.01 10.37 8.36
N GLU A 335 11.12 9.07 8.06
CA GLU A 335 12.37 8.31 8.10
C GLU A 335 12.61 7.59 6.77
N VAL A 336 13.82 7.75 6.23
CA VAL A 336 14.31 7.00 5.06
C VAL A 336 15.62 6.33 5.42
N VAL A 337 15.68 5.01 5.24
CA VAL A 337 16.80 4.18 5.69
C VAL A 337 18.00 4.19 4.75
N ASN A 338 17.84 4.44 3.46
CA ASN A 338 18.98 4.55 2.55
C ASN A 338 18.97 5.91 1.85
N ASP A 339 18.69 5.93 0.55
CA ASP A 339 18.91 7.09 -0.30
C ASP A 339 17.62 7.85 -0.58
N ILE A 340 17.76 9.17 -0.76
CA ILE A 340 16.74 10.01 -1.38
C ILE A 340 17.28 10.48 -2.72
N SER A 341 16.57 10.17 -3.79
CA SER A 341 16.92 10.55 -5.16
C SER A 341 15.84 11.43 -5.77
N ASN A 342 16.24 12.28 -6.72
CA ASN A 342 15.32 13.06 -7.53
C ASN A 342 15.61 12.78 -9.01
N SER A 343 14.60 12.33 -9.76
CA SER A 343 14.74 11.86 -11.14
C SER A 343 14.27 12.86 -12.21
N GLY A 344 13.74 14.02 -11.81
CA GLY A 344 13.37 15.06 -12.78
C GLY A 344 14.60 15.76 -13.37
N ALA A 345 14.43 16.37 -14.56
CA ALA A 345 15.47 17.19 -15.20
C ALA A 345 15.68 18.49 -14.41
N TYR A 346 16.38 18.37 -13.28
CA TYR A 346 16.53 19.45 -12.32
C TYR A 346 17.94 19.99 -12.28
N THR A 347 18.01 21.30 -12.14
CA THR A 347 19.24 22.07 -11.99
C THR A 347 19.37 22.55 -10.54
N GLY A 348 19.73 21.70 -9.57
CA GLY A 348 19.87 22.11 -8.16
C GLY A 348 20.08 20.99 -7.13
N SER A 349 20.47 21.36 -5.90
CA SER A 349 20.57 20.49 -4.72
C SER A 349 19.19 19.92 -4.34
N LEU A 350 19.15 18.80 -3.61
CA LEU A 350 17.98 17.94 -3.38
C LEU A 350 16.74 18.62 -2.78
N LEU A 351 16.89 19.82 -2.20
CA LEU A 351 15.81 20.62 -1.62
C LEU A 351 15.55 21.95 -2.33
N SER A 352 16.26 22.23 -3.43
CA SER A 352 16.28 23.53 -4.11
C SER A 352 14.93 24.05 -4.57
N HIS A 353 13.93 23.18 -4.72
CA HIS A 353 12.53 23.50 -4.99
C HIS A 353 11.60 22.55 -4.20
N ALA A 354 11.90 22.35 -2.91
CA ALA A 354 11.01 21.87 -1.84
C ALA A 354 9.94 20.83 -2.24
N SER A 355 10.35 19.64 -2.65
CA SER A 355 9.41 18.51 -2.71
C SER A 355 9.20 17.83 -1.36
N VAL A 356 10.01 18.14 -0.33
CA VAL A 356 9.77 17.72 1.07
C VAL A 356 9.86 18.95 1.96
N TYR A 357 8.79 19.35 2.64
CA TYR A 357 8.76 20.56 3.47
C TYR A 357 7.81 20.44 4.68
N GLY A 358 7.99 21.30 5.69
CA GLY A 358 7.11 21.42 6.85
C GLY A 358 7.81 21.19 8.21
N PRO A 359 7.12 21.48 9.32
CA PRO A 359 7.70 21.34 10.66
C PRO A 359 7.55 19.90 11.19
N GLY A 360 8.61 19.09 11.16
CA GLY A 360 8.58 17.68 11.61
C GLY A 360 9.95 17.17 12.07
N SER A 361 10.03 15.89 12.46
CA SER A 361 11.31 15.20 12.62
C SER A 361 11.67 14.49 11.32
N TYR A 362 12.95 14.56 10.96
CA TYR A 362 13.50 13.96 9.76
C TYR A 362 14.72 13.13 10.13
N THR A 363 14.67 11.85 9.80
CA THR A 363 15.77 10.91 10.06
C THR A 363 16.27 10.34 8.75
N TYR A 364 17.58 10.47 8.53
CA TYR A 364 18.25 9.96 7.34
C TYR A 364 19.45 9.11 7.77
N ASN A 365 19.57 7.91 7.20
CA ASN A 365 20.72 7.05 7.45
C ASN A 365 21.93 7.52 6.62
N ARG A 366 23.14 7.17 7.09
CA ARG A 366 24.38 7.46 6.36
C ARG A 366 25.14 6.18 6.07
N ASP A 367 25.52 6.01 4.81
CA ASP A 367 26.62 5.14 4.42
C ASP A 367 27.97 5.83 4.73
N MET A 368 28.47 5.61 5.94
CA MET A 368 29.79 6.09 6.36
C MET A 368 30.92 5.17 5.86
N GLY A 369 31.14 5.13 4.54
CA GLY A 369 32.19 4.34 3.90
C GLY A 369 33.56 5.04 3.81
N GLY A 370 34.17 5.39 4.94
CA GLY A 370 35.52 5.98 4.97
C GLY A 370 36.63 4.94 5.08
N GLY A 371 37.19 4.48 3.96
CA GLY A 371 38.34 3.55 3.90
C GLY A 371 39.70 4.18 4.28
N GLY A 372 39.75 5.00 5.34
CA GLY A 372 40.97 5.62 5.85
C GLY A 372 41.84 4.66 6.69
N PRO A 373 43.14 4.94 6.86
CA PRO A 373 44.05 4.11 7.67
C PRO A 373 43.58 3.98 9.13
N GLU A 374 43.88 2.85 9.79
CA GLU A 374 43.33 2.39 11.09
C GLU A 374 43.42 3.36 12.29
N MET A 375 44.17 4.47 12.20
CA MET A 375 44.23 5.51 13.25
C MET A 375 43.33 6.74 12.98
N GLU A 376 42.76 6.83 11.77
CA GLU A 376 41.72 7.79 11.38
C GLU A 376 40.40 7.09 11.04
N SER A 377 40.24 5.84 11.47
CA SER A 377 39.04 5.00 11.24
C SER A 377 37.75 5.53 11.88
N ALA A 378 37.81 6.67 12.58
CA ALA A 378 36.66 7.41 13.09
C ALA A 378 36.44 8.75 12.34
N GLY A 379 36.79 8.77 11.04
CA GLY A 379 36.79 9.87 10.06
C GLY A 379 36.06 11.17 10.43
N TRP A 380 36.69 12.31 10.14
CA TRP A 380 35.97 13.58 10.10
C TRP A 380 34.91 13.51 9.00
N HIS A 381 33.65 13.79 9.35
CA HIS A 381 32.50 13.88 8.46
C HIS A 381 32.17 15.34 8.20
N TYR A 382 31.74 15.65 7.01
CA TYR A 382 31.38 17.02 6.64
C TYR A 382 29.87 17.10 6.60
N ILE A 383 29.29 18.02 7.35
CA ILE A 383 27.85 18.25 7.45
C ILE A 383 27.56 19.70 7.13
N SER A 384 26.34 19.99 6.73
CA SER A 384 25.74 21.30 6.89
C SER A 384 24.31 21.11 7.34
N THR A 385 23.82 21.90 8.29
CA THR A 385 22.44 21.71 8.77
C THR A 385 21.45 22.26 7.75
N PRO A 386 20.44 21.49 7.32
CA PRO A 386 19.32 22.03 6.56
C PRO A 386 18.21 22.58 7.48
N VAL A 387 18.38 22.50 8.81
CA VAL A 387 17.39 22.90 9.82
C VAL A 387 17.80 24.19 10.51
N VAL A 388 16.86 25.13 10.61
CA VAL A 388 17.07 26.40 11.32
C VAL A 388 17.17 26.15 12.83
N TYR A 389 18.11 26.83 13.49
CA TYR A 389 18.37 26.76 14.94
C TYR A 389 18.97 25.43 15.44
N MET A 390 19.42 24.54 14.56
CA MET A 390 20.26 23.42 14.99
C MET A 390 21.57 23.97 15.55
N GLY A 391 22.02 23.49 16.70
CA GLY A 391 23.26 23.92 17.32
C GLY A 391 24.17 22.78 17.79
N THR A 392 25.29 23.17 18.38
CA THR A 392 26.32 22.25 18.91
C THR A 392 25.80 21.30 20.00
N HIS A 393 24.64 21.58 20.61
CA HIS A 393 24.00 20.71 21.60
C HIS A 393 23.06 19.68 20.99
N ASP A 394 22.66 19.83 19.73
CA ASP A 394 21.82 18.84 19.03
C ASP A 394 22.67 17.70 18.45
N ILE A 395 23.99 17.87 18.37
CA ILE A 395 24.96 16.85 17.97
C ILE A 395 25.87 16.50 19.15
N PHE A 396 25.37 15.67 20.07
CA PHE A 396 26.15 15.14 21.19
C PHE A 396 27.30 14.25 20.68
N ASP A 397 28.48 14.33 21.32
CA ASP A 397 29.65 13.44 21.10
C ASP A 397 30.57 13.69 19.91
N TYR A 398 30.46 14.85 19.27
CA TYR A 398 31.30 15.18 18.13
C TYR A 398 32.25 16.33 18.41
N TRP A 399 33.48 16.20 17.92
CA TRP A 399 34.34 17.35 17.70
C TRP A 399 33.75 18.10 16.54
N ILE A 400 33.35 19.36 16.76
CA ILE A 400 32.78 20.18 15.69
C ILE A 400 33.81 21.25 15.33
N LYS A 401 34.12 21.34 14.04
CA LYS A 401 34.95 22.40 13.48
C LYS A 401 34.21 23.08 12.34
N SER A 402 34.29 24.40 12.26
CA SER A 402 34.01 25.13 11.02
C SER A 402 35.32 25.41 10.32
N TRP A 403 35.26 25.54 9.00
CA TRP A 403 36.36 26.18 8.27
C TRP A 403 36.30 27.69 8.54
N ASP A 404 37.38 28.24 9.11
CA ASP A 404 37.60 29.68 9.13
C ASP A 404 38.29 30.05 7.82
N GLU A 405 37.47 30.46 6.87
CA GLU A 405 37.91 30.91 5.56
C GLU A 405 38.93 32.04 5.68
N THR A 406 38.78 32.95 6.65
CA THR A 406 39.67 34.12 6.81
C THR A 406 41.11 33.75 7.19
N GLN A 407 41.29 32.62 7.84
CA GLN A 407 42.58 32.15 8.33
C GLN A 407 43.09 30.92 7.57
N ASP A 408 42.31 30.37 6.64
CA ASP A 408 42.59 29.09 5.97
C ASP A 408 42.85 27.96 6.99
N THR A 409 42.09 27.95 8.09
CA THR A 409 42.26 26.97 9.16
C THR A 409 40.95 26.45 9.68
N TRP A 410 41.00 25.25 10.26
CA TRP A 410 39.88 24.71 11.03
C TRP A 410 39.75 25.43 12.36
N PHE A 411 38.63 26.11 12.56
CA PHE A 411 38.25 26.66 13.85
C PHE A 411 37.50 25.59 14.65
N GLU A 412 38.06 25.24 15.80
CA GLU A 412 37.50 24.21 16.69
C GLU A 412 36.55 24.85 17.70
N PHE A 413 35.25 24.54 17.60
CA PHE A 413 34.26 25.02 18.57
C PHE A 413 34.40 24.34 19.92
N CYS A 414 34.89 23.10 19.92
CA CYS A 414 35.00 22.26 21.11
C CYS A 414 36.38 21.61 21.12
N SER A 415 37.32 22.21 21.85
CA SER A 415 38.66 21.63 22.02
C SER A 415 38.55 20.35 22.84
N GLY A 416 38.82 19.19 22.25
CA GLY A 416 38.75 17.87 22.90
C GLY A 416 39.76 17.63 24.04
N GLY A 417 40.31 18.68 24.65
CA GLY A 417 41.33 18.59 25.70
C GLY A 417 40.79 18.31 27.10
N VAL A 418 39.48 18.44 27.35
CA VAL A 418 38.87 18.16 28.66
C VAL A 418 37.60 17.31 28.46
N PRO A 419 37.60 16.05 28.91
CA PRO A 419 36.38 15.24 28.97
C PRO A 419 35.30 15.99 29.75
N CYS A 420 34.04 15.87 29.34
CA CYS A 420 32.86 16.38 30.07
C CYS A 420 32.63 17.90 30.06
N VAL A 421 33.24 18.68 29.15
CA VAL A 421 32.86 20.09 28.95
C VAL A 421 31.97 20.17 27.71
N ALA A 422 30.67 20.40 27.92
CA ALA A 422 29.75 20.66 26.82
C ALA A 422 30.28 21.83 25.98
N CYS A 423 30.23 21.68 24.66
CA CYS A 423 30.49 22.76 23.73
C CYS A 423 29.70 24.01 24.16
N PRO A 424 30.23 25.23 24.00
CA PRO A 424 29.38 26.41 24.08
C PRO A 424 28.19 26.25 23.14
N PRO A 425 26.95 26.56 23.58
CA PRO A 425 25.80 26.51 22.70
C PRO A 425 26.04 27.50 21.57
N LEU A 426 26.13 26.98 20.35
CA LEU A 426 26.27 27.76 19.14
C LEU A 426 25.34 27.16 18.10
N ASP A 427 24.45 28.00 17.59
CA ASP A 427 23.59 27.65 16.46
C ASP A 427 24.48 27.53 15.21
N PHE A 428 24.34 26.43 14.50
CA PHE A 428 24.90 26.29 13.16
C PHE A 428 24.23 27.28 12.23
N GLU A 429 25.06 27.90 11.40
CA GLU A 429 24.60 28.63 10.24
C GLU A 429 24.03 27.60 9.26
N VAL A 430 22.77 27.83 8.88
CA VAL A 430 22.05 26.94 7.96
C VAL A 430 22.84 26.81 6.66
N MET A 431 22.95 25.60 6.13
CA MET A 431 23.72 25.22 4.94
C MET A 431 25.24 25.50 5.00
N ARG A 432 25.79 26.00 6.12
CA ARG A 432 27.25 26.15 6.27
C ARG A 432 27.93 24.82 6.50
N GLY A 433 29.08 24.62 5.86
CA GLY A 433 29.92 23.44 6.06
C GLY A 433 30.60 23.40 7.42
N TYR A 434 30.40 22.29 8.13
CA TYR A 434 31.08 21.91 9.36
C TYR A 434 31.74 20.56 9.16
N SER A 435 32.85 20.31 9.84
CA SER A 435 33.38 18.95 10.01
C SER A 435 33.11 18.47 11.43
N ILE A 436 32.52 17.29 11.55
CA ILE A 436 32.26 16.60 12.81
C ILE A 436 33.10 15.33 12.90
N LYS A 437 33.63 15.00 14.07
CA LYS A 437 34.31 13.72 14.30
C LYS A 437 33.78 13.09 15.57
N ARG A 438 33.32 11.84 15.49
CA ARG A 438 32.87 11.10 16.67
C ARG A 438 34.04 10.91 17.63
N ASN A 439 33.85 11.28 18.90
CA ASN A 439 34.82 10.98 19.95
C ASN A 439 34.44 9.67 20.66
N LEU A 440 35.12 8.57 20.35
CA LEU A 440 34.87 7.27 21.01
C LEU A 440 35.25 7.27 22.50
N ASP A 441 36.06 8.23 22.96
CA ASP A 441 36.53 8.33 24.35
C ASP A 441 35.61 9.20 25.23
N TYR A 442 34.49 9.70 24.70
CA TYR A 442 33.54 10.54 25.43
C TYR A 442 32.60 9.68 26.32
N GLU A 443 33.13 9.12 27.42
CA GLU A 443 32.36 8.35 28.41
C GLU A 443 31.95 9.21 29.62
N CYS A 444 31.11 10.24 29.44
CA CYS A 444 30.57 11.01 30.57
C CYS A 444 29.07 10.73 30.80
N ASP A 445 28.79 9.83 31.75
CA ASP A 445 27.49 9.55 32.38
C ASP A 445 26.27 9.23 31.48
N ALA A 446 25.95 7.93 31.41
CA ALA A 446 24.66 7.25 31.32
C ALA A 446 23.63 7.58 30.22
N ILE A 447 23.69 8.73 29.55
CA ILE A 447 22.96 8.91 28.28
C ILE A 447 23.87 8.34 27.22
N ASN A 448 23.75 7.03 27.00
CA ASN A 448 24.48 6.31 25.97
C ASN A 448 24.24 7.05 24.65
N PRO A 449 25.23 7.79 24.13
CA PRO A 449 25.10 8.55 22.90
C PRO A 449 24.84 7.51 21.83
N GLY A 450 23.72 7.67 21.12
CA GLY A 450 23.17 6.64 20.24
C GLY A 450 24.29 5.93 19.50
N THR A 451 24.48 4.64 19.78
CA THR A 451 25.56 3.83 19.20
C THR A 451 25.42 3.64 17.68
N GLY A 452 24.49 4.35 17.04
CA GLY A 452 24.11 4.22 15.64
C GLY A 452 24.82 5.22 14.74
N ASN A 453 24.79 4.93 13.44
CA ASN A 453 25.35 5.75 12.37
C ASN A 453 24.42 6.93 11.98
N VAL A 454 23.45 7.27 12.83
CA VAL A 454 22.32 8.16 12.52
C VAL A 454 22.49 9.48 13.28
N ILE A 455 22.27 10.61 12.58
CA ILE A 455 22.07 11.93 13.19
C ILE A 455 20.62 12.32 12.89
N GLU A 456 19.84 12.61 13.93
CA GLU A 456 18.47 13.09 13.81
C GLU A 456 18.45 14.61 13.64
N PHE A 457 17.72 15.11 12.65
CA PHE A 457 17.50 16.54 12.47
C PHE A 457 16.08 16.88 12.91
N THR A 458 15.93 17.53 14.06
CA THR A 458 14.63 17.99 14.56
C THR A 458 14.47 19.48 14.33
N GLY A 459 13.45 19.91 13.58
CA GLY A 459 13.11 21.32 13.46
C GLY A 459 12.43 21.68 12.15
N THR A 460 12.39 22.98 11.86
CA THR A 460 11.86 23.46 10.57
C THR A 460 12.99 23.40 9.55
N MET A 461 12.80 22.63 8.48
CA MET A 461 13.67 22.69 7.30
C MET A 461 13.79 24.14 6.84
N ASN A 462 14.94 24.53 6.32
CA ASN A 462 15.18 25.89 5.83
C ASN A 462 14.19 26.25 4.72
N ASP A 463 13.07 26.85 5.10
CA ASP A 463 12.08 27.42 4.19
C ASP A 463 12.59 28.79 3.73
N VAL A 464 13.58 28.79 2.84
CA VAL A 464 13.73 29.95 1.97
C VAL A 464 12.60 29.87 0.96
N ALA A 465 11.50 30.55 1.27
CA ALA A 465 10.41 30.86 0.34
C ALA A 465 10.87 31.51 -1.00
N SER A 466 12.17 31.84 -1.12
CA SER A 466 12.84 32.34 -2.32
C SER A 466 13.73 31.31 -3.05
N GLY A 467 13.89 30.08 -2.55
CA GLY A 467 14.62 28.99 -3.22
C GLY A 467 16.15 29.07 -3.20
N PHE A 468 16.75 30.06 -2.53
CA PHE A 468 18.20 30.24 -2.48
C PHE A 468 18.67 30.64 -1.10
N MET A 469 19.75 30.01 -0.63
CA MET A 469 20.55 30.48 0.48
C MET A 469 21.84 31.08 -0.05
N SER A 470 22.00 32.39 0.15
CA SER A 470 23.23 33.09 -0.17
C SER A 470 24.27 32.85 0.93
N ILE A 471 25.33 32.11 0.61
CA ILE A 471 26.52 31.99 1.46
C ILE A 471 27.51 33.07 0.99
N ASP A 472 27.91 33.94 1.90
CA ASP A 472 28.96 34.91 1.62
C ASP A 472 30.28 34.14 1.41
N VAL A 473 30.87 34.32 0.24
CA VAL A 473 32.15 33.72 -0.15
C VAL A 473 33.22 34.74 0.14
N SER A 474 34.05 34.46 1.13
CA SER A 474 35.16 35.35 1.47
C SER A 474 36.37 35.05 0.57
N GLY A 475 36.97 36.12 0.05
CA GLY A 475 38.22 36.05 -0.71
C GLY A 475 39.39 36.20 0.26
N SER A 476 39.76 35.13 0.96
CA SER A 476 40.58 35.21 2.17
C SER A 476 41.99 34.65 2.05
N ASP A 477 42.31 33.86 1.02
CA ASP A 477 43.68 33.40 0.75
C ASP A 477 44.52 34.49 0.05
N PHE A 478 44.31 35.74 0.45
CA PHE A 478 45.12 36.83 -0.07
C PHE A 478 46.43 36.85 0.72
N GLU A 479 47.38 35.97 0.38
CA GLU A 479 48.76 36.13 0.86
C GLU A 479 49.31 37.43 0.24
N PRO A 480 49.54 38.51 1.03
CA PRO A 480 49.85 39.81 0.44
C PRO A 480 51.27 39.79 -0.16
N GLY A 481 51.38 39.45 -1.44
CA GLY A 481 52.66 39.40 -2.15
C GLY A 481 52.84 38.27 -3.16
N ASP A 482 51.98 37.23 -3.17
CA ASP A 482 52.03 36.19 -4.21
C ASP A 482 50.99 36.49 -5.32
N PRO A 483 51.42 36.92 -6.52
CA PRO A 483 50.50 37.17 -7.64
C PRO A 483 49.93 35.89 -8.27
N ASN A 484 50.35 34.70 -7.82
CA ASN A 484 49.84 33.41 -8.30
C ASN A 484 48.84 32.77 -7.35
N ASP A 485 48.67 33.30 -6.14
CA ASP A 485 47.68 32.78 -5.20
C ASP A 485 46.34 33.51 -5.36
N ILE A 486 45.52 32.95 -6.25
CA ILE A 486 44.23 33.53 -6.67
C ILE A 486 43.05 32.64 -6.29
N ASN A 487 43.29 31.57 -5.52
CA ASN A 487 42.32 30.52 -5.29
C ASN A 487 41.70 30.67 -3.90
N ASN A 488 40.60 31.42 -3.79
CA ASN A 488 39.92 31.56 -2.49
C ASN A 488 39.05 30.33 -2.23
N TRP A 489 39.47 29.49 -1.29
CA TRP A 489 38.79 28.22 -0.96
C TRP A 489 37.65 28.42 0.02
N ASN A 490 36.46 27.97 -0.38
CA ASN A 490 35.27 27.99 0.44
C ASN A 490 34.80 26.55 0.64
N LEU A 491 34.64 26.15 1.90
CA LEU A 491 34.14 24.83 2.24
C LEU A 491 32.63 24.82 2.00
N ILE A 492 32.19 23.98 1.07
CA ILE A 492 30.77 23.74 0.87
C ILE A 492 30.45 22.48 1.69
N GLY A 493 29.65 22.66 2.74
CA GLY A 493 29.08 21.51 3.43
C GLY A 493 28.20 20.72 2.48
N ASN A 494 28.18 19.39 2.62
CA ASN A 494 27.11 18.61 2.03
C ASN A 494 25.97 18.52 3.06
N PRO A 495 24.84 19.20 2.84
CA PRO A 495 23.70 19.15 3.77
C PRO A 495 22.97 17.82 3.73
N TYR A 496 23.23 17.01 2.69
CA TYR A 496 22.48 15.80 2.41
C TYR A 496 23.42 14.58 2.30
N PRO A 497 22.96 13.37 2.64
CA PRO A 497 23.71 12.14 2.38
C PRO A 497 23.81 11.78 0.88
N SER A 498 23.27 12.58 -0.03
CA SER A 498 23.23 12.28 -1.46
C SER A 498 24.43 12.82 -2.26
N ALA A 499 24.63 12.24 -3.45
CA ALA A 499 25.57 12.74 -4.44
C ALA A 499 25.11 14.12 -4.97
N ILE A 500 26.01 15.11 -4.97
CA ILE A 500 25.75 16.40 -5.59
C ILE A 500 25.84 16.23 -7.11
N ASP A 501 24.77 16.51 -7.85
CA ASP A 501 24.85 16.65 -9.31
C ASP A 501 25.44 18.04 -9.65
N ALA A 502 26.74 18.06 -9.91
CA ALA A 502 27.45 19.30 -10.22
C ALA A 502 27.14 19.83 -11.64
N ASP A 503 26.69 18.97 -12.57
CA ASP A 503 26.35 19.35 -13.95
C ASP A 503 24.97 20.04 -14.01
N ALA A 504 24.15 19.82 -13.00
CA ALA A 504 22.86 20.46 -12.79
C ALA A 504 22.98 21.92 -12.26
N MET A 505 24.13 22.38 -11.77
CA MET A 505 24.24 23.70 -11.16
C MET A 505 24.65 24.80 -12.17
N VAL A 506 23.98 25.95 -12.13
CA VAL A 506 24.38 27.14 -12.92
C VAL A 506 25.23 28.05 -12.05
N PHE A 507 26.52 28.16 -12.36
CA PHE A 507 27.45 29.00 -11.59
C PHE A 507 27.54 30.42 -12.17
N PRO A 508 27.66 31.46 -11.30
CA PRO A 508 28.11 32.79 -11.71
C PRO A 508 29.44 32.71 -12.47
N ALA A 509 29.68 33.63 -13.40
CA ALA A 509 30.88 33.63 -14.24
C ALA A 509 32.19 33.77 -13.45
N GLU A 510 32.10 34.21 -12.20
CA GLU A 510 33.18 34.52 -11.28
C GLU A 510 33.56 33.35 -10.35
N ILE A 511 32.78 32.27 -10.34
CA ILE A 511 33.06 31.03 -9.60
C ILE A 511 33.61 29.99 -10.59
N ASP A 512 34.71 29.32 -10.24
CA ASP A 512 35.24 28.24 -11.08
C ASP A 512 34.16 27.17 -11.27
N ASN A 513 33.91 26.76 -12.52
CA ASN A 513 32.94 25.71 -12.89
C ASN A 513 33.47 24.30 -12.58
N ALA A 514 33.94 24.11 -11.36
CA ALA A 514 34.53 22.87 -10.89
C ALA A 514 34.24 22.70 -9.39
N VAL A 515 33.89 21.48 -8.97
CA VAL A 515 33.93 21.12 -7.55
C VAL A 515 35.29 20.53 -7.27
N TYR A 516 35.98 21.03 -6.25
CA TYR A 516 37.27 20.46 -5.86
C TYR A 516 37.07 19.53 -4.67
N TYR A 517 37.76 18.40 -4.66
CA TYR A 517 37.87 17.55 -3.48
C TYR A 517 39.32 17.41 -3.09
N TYR A 518 39.57 17.30 -1.79
CA TYR A 518 40.92 17.05 -1.31
C TYR A 518 41.21 15.55 -1.39
N ASN A 519 42.15 15.16 -2.25
CA ASN A 519 42.59 13.78 -2.36
C ASN A 519 43.68 13.53 -1.30
N ASP A 520 43.30 12.86 -0.20
CA ASP A 520 44.23 12.53 0.88
C ASP A 520 45.39 11.61 0.41
N ALA A 521 45.22 10.84 -0.67
CA ALA A 521 46.28 9.98 -1.21
C ALA A 521 47.34 10.77 -1.98
N THR A 522 46.96 11.89 -2.62
CA THR A 522 47.88 12.76 -3.36
C THR A 522 48.24 14.04 -2.60
N LEU A 523 47.61 14.28 -1.45
CA LEU A 523 47.72 15.51 -0.65
C LEU A 523 47.51 16.77 -1.49
N SER A 524 46.52 16.73 -2.40
CA SER A 524 46.24 17.82 -3.32
C SER A 524 44.75 17.99 -3.58
N TYR A 525 44.34 19.21 -3.93
CA TYR A 525 42.99 19.48 -4.41
C TYR A 525 42.85 19.02 -5.86
N GLU A 526 41.95 18.08 -6.10
CA GLU A 526 41.61 17.58 -7.43
C GLU A 526 40.26 18.18 -7.86
N SER A 527 40.18 18.64 -9.10
CA SER A 527 38.99 19.27 -9.66
C SER A 527 38.11 18.26 -10.38
N PHE A 528 36.82 18.26 -10.10
CA PHE A 528 35.79 17.69 -10.95
C PHE A 528 35.26 18.77 -11.90
N VAL A 529 35.59 18.66 -13.19
CA VAL A 529 35.21 19.62 -14.25
C VAL A 529 34.37 18.87 -15.30
N GLY A 530 33.22 19.43 -15.66
CA GLY A 530 32.13 18.78 -16.40
C GLY A 530 32.50 17.83 -17.56
N GLY A 531 31.77 16.72 -17.63
CA GLY A 531 31.55 15.95 -18.87
C GLY A 531 32.20 14.57 -19.01
N GLY A 532 32.89 14.03 -18.00
CA GLY A 532 33.60 12.74 -18.14
C GLY A 532 32.95 11.51 -17.51
N ARG A 533 32.31 11.67 -16.33
CA ARG A 533 31.69 10.59 -15.55
C ARG A 533 30.57 11.20 -14.71
N SER A 534 29.33 10.83 -14.99
CA SER A 534 28.08 11.46 -14.51
C SER A 534 27.70 11.11 -13.07
N THR A 535 28.65 10.96 -12.15
CA THR A 535 28.34 10.63 -10.76
C THR A 535 29.52 10.98 -9.87
N ILE A 536 29.27 11.81 -8.84
CA ILE A 536 30.23 12.03 -7.76
C ILE A 536 30.49 10.69 -7.08
N CYS A 537 31.77 10.45 -6.79
CA CYS A 537 32.30 9.25 -6.18
C CYS A 537 31.57 8.93 -4.86
N SER A 538 31.11 7.68 -4.71
CA SER A 538 30.90 7.07 -3.40
C SER A 538 32.21 7.23 -2.60
N GLY A 539 32.22 8.15 -1.63
CA GLY A 539 33.37 8.39 -0.74
C GLY A 539 34.11 9.74 -0.88
N CYS A 540 33.62 10.73 -1.65
CA CYS A 540 34.21 12.08 -1.60
C CYS A 540 33.88 12.77 -0.25
N THR A 541 34.85 12.85 0.66
CA THR A 541 34.65 13.35 2.03
C THR A 541 34.83 14.86 2.20
N ARG A 542 35.38 15.62 1.23
CA ARG A 542 35.54 17.08 1.37
C ARG A 542 35.25 17.79 0.04
N LEU A 543 34.35 18.77 0.02
CA LEU A 543 34.04 19.56 -1.17
C LEU A 543 34.42 21.03 -0.94
N PHE A 544 35.23 21.56 -1.84
CA PHE A 544 35.70 22.94 -1.81
C PHE A 544 35.39 23.62 -3.14
N ARG A 545 35.15 24.93 -3.09
CA ARG A 545 35.10 25.80 -4.28
C ARG A 545 36.18 26.85 -4.20
N SER A 546 36.80 27.10 -5.35
CA SER A 546 37.66 28.26 -5.54
C SER A 546 36.86 29.43 -6.12
N CYS A 547 36.99 30.61 -5.52
CA CYS A 547 36.42 31.86 -6.05
C CYS A 547 37.53 32.89 -6.29
N LYS A 548 37.46 33.68 -7.36
CA LYS A 548 38.49 34.69 -7.68
C LYS A 548 38.28 36.03 -6.98
N HIS A 549 37.05 36.32 -6.56
CA HIS A 549 36.67 37.57 -5.91
C HIS A 549 35.65 37.31 -4.78
N PRO A 550 35.60 38.12 -3.71
CA PRO A 550 34.52 38.07 -2.74
C PRO A 550 33.17 38.22 -3.45
N GLY A 551 32.18 37.43 -3.05
CA GLY A 551 30.87 37.42 -3.68
C GLY A 551 29.90 36.55 -2.90
N ASN A 552 28.75 36.27 -3.49
CA ASN A 552 27.73 35.44 -2.86
C ASN A 552 27.58 34.16 -3.69
N MET A 553 27.69 33.01 -3.03
CA MET A 553 27.31 31.73 -3.61
C MET A 553 25.87 31.46 -3.24
N GLU A 554 25.01 31.43 -4.24
CA GLU A 554 23.65 30.95 -4.05
C GLU A 554 23.70 29.42 -4.02
N CYS A 555 23.77 28.87 -2.81
CA CYS A 555 23.53 27.46 -2.59
C CYS A 555 22.02 27.28 -2.53
N PHE A 556 21.51 26.36 -3.34
CA PHE A 556 20.13 25.98 -3.19
C PHE A 556 19.95 25.26 -1.85
N ALA A 557 19.12 25.84 -0.98
CA ALA A 557 18.74 25.24 0.29
C ALA A 557 18.09 23.88 0.02
#